data_AF-A0A2E6KTQ0-F1
#
_entry.id   AF-A0A2E6KTQ0-F1
#
_cell.length_a   1.000
_cell.length_b   1.000
_cell.length_c   1.000
_cell.angle_alpha   90.00
_cell.angle_beta   90.00
_cell.angle_gamma   90.00
#
_symmetry.space_group_name_H-M   'P 1'
#
loop_
_entity.id
_entity.type
_entity.pdbx_description
1 polymer ?
#
loop_
_entity_poly.entity_id
_entity_poly.type
_entity_poly.pdbx_seq_one_letter_code
_entity_poly.pdbx_strand_id
1 'polypeptide(L)'
;MYLTNVPKKLFNIFSSFLGNKNKKILSALICDWLFFIKKTFKISFLKKYILALALKAEKHDIIKNLFNDHQDDVETYRYYEKSLRYQALGKNCKHENLFLKDSMLNFESQKKYEELISFNNKAIEKFPKDILLCDRLAKNYIANGNIQKSLFYFNQSLKIQRNNKVKNNKFGNIIMSSLPRSAGDWLSKSIVSGLDLKRLEIPYFDSWYPDYCIINFPNYYKHHKFTPMPEGFWSGHIPALKNNLINLSFLTDKMIVNFRDPRQQMISFYHHLERMSIAGNYLGLMQYKIPENYFFWSFEKKIDWHIEDTIPKSVDWINGWLNANKHQNVNLEILYINHHETAKNQELTLKKILSFYNIDEKKFNFPQKPKFQNMTHNRLGSVDEWKKILSNNQINKVNNLIPSDWLKKYNWEF
;
A
#
# COMPACT_ATOMS: atom_id res chain seq x y z
N MET A 1 -20.11 35.51 7.60
CA MET A 1 -19.46 34.52 6.71
C MET A 1 -18.55 35.16 5.64
N TYR A 2 -18.73 36.42 5.23
CA TYR A 2 -17.93 37.06 4.17
C TYR A 2 -16.49 37.51 4.56
N LEU A 3 -16.24 37.82 5.83
CA LEU A 3 -14.94 38.36 6.27
C LEU A 3 -13.81 37.33 6.37
N THR A 4 -14.12 36.03 6.43
CA THR A 4 -13.10 34.97 6.62
C THR A 4 -12.15 34.82 5.43
N ASN A 5 -12.57 35.22 4.22
CA ASN A 5 -11.77 35.03 3.00
C ASN A 5 -10.97 36.26 2.57
N VAL A 6 -11.19 37.42 3.20
CA VAL A 6 -10.54 38.69 2.82
C VAL A 6 -9.01 38.62 2.88
N PRO A 7 -8.37 38.08 3.94
CA PRO A 7 -6.91 38.01 4.01
C PRO A 7 -6.30 37.14 2.90
N LYS A 8 -6.96 36.02 2.56
CA LYS A 8 -6.51 35.11 1.50
C LYS A 8 -6.60 35.75 0.12
N LYS A 9 -7.70 36.44 -0.17
CA LYS A 9 -7.88 37.14 -1.45
C LYS A 9 -6.85 38.25 -1.63
N LEU A 10 -6.66 39.09 -0.61
CA LEU A 10 -5.64 40.15 -0.63
C LEU A 10 -4.24 39.56 -0.84
N PHE A 11 -3.88 38.53 -0.08
CA PHE A 11 -2.59 37.86 -0.26
C PHE A 11 -2.41 37.35 -1.69
N ASN A 12 -3.42 36.70 -2.27
CA ASN A 12 -3.35 36.17 -3.62
C ASN A 12 -3.14 37.27 -4.66
N ILE A 13 -3.90 38.38 -4.56
CA ILE A 13 -3.78 39.54 -5.46
C ILE A 13 -2.39 40.13 -5.38
N PHE A 14 -1.87 40.44 -4.20
CA PHE A 14 -0.53 41.02 -4.10
C PHE A 14 0.57 40.04 -4.50
N SER A 15 0.38 38.74 -4.22
CA SER A 15 1.39 37.73 -4.54
C SER A 15 1.52 37.42 -6.02
N SER A 16 0.48 37.64 -6.85
CA SER A 16 0.58 37.39 -8.30
C SER A 16 1.53 38.36 -8.99
N PHE A 17 1.75 39.55 -8.42
CA PHE A 17 2.64 40.59 -8.97
C PHE A 17 4.09 40.51 -8.47
N LEU A 18 4.43 39.55 -7.59
CA LEU A 18 5.71 39.54 -6.88
C LEU A 18 6.54 38.29 -7.18
N GLY A 19 7.86 38.48 -7.35
CA GLY A 19 8.84 37.39 -7.34
C GLY A 19 8.91 36.67 -5.97
N ASN A 20 9.52 35.47 -5.93
CA ASN A 20 9.53 34.62 -4.73
C ASN A 20 10.13 35.29 -3.48
N LYS A 21 11.21 36.07 -3.63
CA LYS A 21 11.82 36.85 -2.53
C LYS A 21 10.82 37.85 -1.95
N ASN A 22 10.14 38.60 -2.82
CA ASN A 22 9.15 39.61 -2.43
C ASN A 22 7.90 38.96 -1.80
N LYS A 23 7.50 37.76 -2.24
CA LYS A 23 6.43 36.98 -1.59
C LYS A 23 6.75 36.63 -0.14
N LYS A 24 8.00 36.32 0.20
CA LYS A 24 8.41 36.01 1.59
C LYS A 24 8.34 37.25 2.47
N ILE A 25 8.86 38.39 1.98
CA ILE A 25 8.81 39.68 2.68
C ILE A 25 7.35 40.12 2.91
N LEU A 26 6.52 40.07 1.87
CA LEU A 26 5.10 40.39 1.99
C LEU A 26 4.39 39.48 3.00
N SER A 27 4.68 38.16 2.98
CA SER A 27 4.11 37.22 3.95
C SER A 27 4.53 37.58 5.38
N ALA A 28 5.78 38.02 5.57
CA ALA A 28 6.31 38.44 6.87
C ALA A 28 5.58 39.69 7.40
N LEU A 29 5.36 40.71 6.57
CA LEU A 29 4.67 41.95 6.94
C LEU A 29 3.21 41.70 7.29
N ILE A 30 2.48 40.97 6.44
CA ILE A 30 1.08 40.63 6.69
C ILE A 30 0.97 39.76 7.96
N CYS A 31 1.91 38.85 8.19
CA CYS A 31 1.94 38.03 9.39
C CYS A 31 2.05 38.87 10.68
N ASP A 32 2.96 39.85 10.72
CA ASP A 32 3.13 40.70 11.91
C ASP A 32 1.88 41.53 12.19
N TRP A 33 1.32 42.14 11.14
CA TRP A 33 0.12 42.95 11.26
C TRP A 33 -1.08 42.13 11.76
N LEU A 34 -1.30 40.93 11.19
CA LEU A 34 -2.36 40.03 11.65
C LEU A 34 -2.11 39.50 13.07
N PHE A 35 -0.86 39.22 13.44
CA PHE A 35 -0.50 38.77 14.78
C PHE A 35 -0.75 39.88 15.82
N PHE A 36 -0.40 41.13 15.49
CA PHE A 36 -0.73 42.31 16.29
C PHE A 36 -2.25 42.44 16.49
N ILE A 37 -3.03 42.40 15.39
CA ILE A 37 -4.49 42.45 15.46
C ILE A 37 -5.06 41.32 16.32
N LYS A 38 -4.60 40.08 16.16
CA LYS A 38 -5.02 38.96 17.02
C LYS A 38 -4.76 39.30 18.49
N LYS A 39 -3.57 39.79 18.83
CA LYS A 39 -3.18 40.08 20.22
C LYS A 39 -4.02 41.20 20.82
N THR A 40 -4.25 42.27 20.07
CA THR A 40 -5.01 43.45 20.51
C THR A 40 -6.51 43.14 20.65
N PHE A 41 -7.10 42.44 19.68
CA PHE A 41 -8.55 42.25 19.60
C PHE A 41 -9.01 40.84 19.96
N LYS A 42 -8.09 39.95 20.38
CA LYS A 42 -8.36 38.53 20.74
C LYS A 42 -9.13 37.74 19.66
N ILE A 43 -8.87 38.03 18.38
CA ILE A 43 -9.59 37.44 17.25
C ILE A 43 -9.05 36.04 16.92
N SER A 44 -9.76 35.00 17.36
CA SER A 44 -9.33 33.60 17.23
C SER A 44 -9.30 33.08 15.78
N PHE A 45 -10.20 33.53 14.90
CA PHE A 45 -10.30 33.01 13.53
C PHE A 45 -9.08 33.36 12.65
N LEU A 46 -8.28 34.37 13.01
CA LEU A 46 -7.06 34.74 12.29
C LEU A 46 -5.92 33.74 12.49
N LYS A 47 -5.98 32.89 13.53
CA LYS A 47 -4.91 31.97 13.94
C LYS A 47 -4.36 31.15 12.77
N LYS A 48 -5.23 30.50 12.01
CA LYS A 48 -4.85 29.65 10.87
C LYS A 48 -4.09 30.43 9.79
N TYR A 49 -4.50 31.66 9.51
CA TYR A 49 -3.85 32.53 8.53
C TYR A 49 -2.48 32.98 9.02
N ILE A 50 -2.38 33.36 10.30
CA ILE A 50 -1.11 33.75 10.92
C ILE A 50 -0.14 32.57 10.91
N LEU A 51 -0.57 31.36 11.30
CA LEU A 51 0.27 30.16 11.27
C LEU A 51 0.79 29.85 9.86
N ALA A 52 -0.07 29.94 8.83
CA ALA A 52 0.32 29.73 7.45
C ALA A 52 1.33 30.77 6.94
N LEU A 53 1.10 32.05 7.24
CA LEU A 53 1.99 33.14 6.86
C LEU A 53 3.32 33.11 7.62
N ALA A 54 3.28 32.85 8.93
CA ALA A 54 4.46 32.72 9.78
C ALA A 54 5.37 31.58 9.27
N LEU A 55 4.78 30.44 8.92
CA LEU A 55 5.52 29.30 8.38
C LEU A 55 6.17 29.62 7.02
N LYS A 56 5.45 30.35 6.15
CA LYS A 56 5.96 30.83 4.86
C LYS A 56 7.07 31.86 5.04
N ALA A 57 6.94 32.74 6.02
CA ALA A 57 7.90 33.77 6.38
C ALA A 57 9.07 33.27 7.23
N GLU A 58 9.03 32.02 7.71
CA GLU A 58 10.01 31.43 8.65
C GLU A 58 10.05 32.14 10.02
N LYS A 59 8.90 32.65 10.47
CA LYS A 59 8.73 33.27 11.80
C LYS A 59 8.41 32.24 12.86
N HIS A 60 9.41 31.44 13.21
CA HIS A 60 9.29 30.32 14.15
C HIS A 60 8.79 30.74 15.54
N ASP A 61 9.18 31.92 16.03
CA ASP A 61 8.75 32.43 17.34
C ASP A 61 7.26 32.76 17.38
N ILE A 62 6.71 33.32 16.30
CA ILE A 62 5.25 33.56 16.19
C ILE A 62 4.49 32.23 16.25
N ILE A 63 4.99 31.19 15.56
CA ILE A 63 4.37 29.86 15.57
C ILE A 63 4.43 29.26 16.97
N LYS A 64 5.57 29.36 17.67
CA LYS A 64 5.74 28.87 19.04
C LYS A 64 4.82 29.60 20.03
N ASN A 65 4.69 30.91 19.91
CA ASN A 65 3.79 31.70 20.75
C ASN A 65 2.32 31.27 20.54
N LEU A 66 1.89 31.16 19.29
CA LEU A 66 0.54 30.68 18.97
C LEU A 66 0.29 29.25 19.43
N PHE A 67 1.32 28.39 19.41
CA PHE A 67 1.27 27.05 19.97
C PHE A 67 1.04 27.05 21.48
N ASN A 68 1.78 27.86 22.22
CA ASN A 68 1.62 27.97 23.67
C ASN A 68 0.21 28.46 24.05
N ASP A 69 -0.39 29.35 23.27
CA ASP A 69 -1.75 29.85 23.47
C ASP A 69 -2.84 28.79 23.22
N HIS A 70 -2.56 27.73 22.43
CA HIS A 70 -3.58 26.84 21.85
C HIS A 70 -3.13 25.38 21.78
N GLN A 71 -2.69 24.83 22.91
CA GLN A 71 -2.23 23.44 22.97
C GLN A 71 -3.36 22.42 22.82
N ASP A 72 -4.62 22.82 22.91
CA ASP A 72 -5.80 21.98 22.70
C ASP A 72 -6.16 21.77 21.21
N ASP A 73 -5.54 22.54 20.30
CA ASP A 73 -5.84 22.49 18.86
C ASP A 73 -4.76 21.74 18.06
N VAL A 74 -5.19 20.64 17.42
CA VAL A 74 -4.33 19.81 16.55
C VAL A 74 -3.77 20.56 15.35
N GLU A 75 -4.47 21.57 14.83
CA GLU A 75 -3.95 22.39 13.73
C GLU A 75 -2.70 23.16 14.17
N THR A 76 -2.72 23.72 15.37
CA THR A 76 -1.56 24.44 15.92
C THR A 76 -0.37 23.50 16.13
N TYR A 77 -0.60 22.27 16.61
CA TYR A 77 0.43 21.22 16.70
C TYR A 77 1.05 20.91 15.33
N ARG A 78 0.22 20.73 14.29
CA ARG A 78 0.70 20.44 12.92
C ARG A 78 1.54 21.57 12.36
N TYR A 79 1.24 22.84 12.67
CA TYR A 79 2.06 23.97 12.22
C TYR A 79 3.37 24.08 13.01
N TYR A 80 3.32 23.85 14.32
CA TYR A 80 4.52 23.89 15.15
C TYR A 80 5.48 22.73 14.87
N GLU A 81 4.97 21.51 14.67
CA GLU A 81 5.76 20.37 14.17
C GLU A 81 6.48 20.72 12.87
N LYS A 82 5.76 21.31 11.92
CA LYS A 82 6.33 21.66 10.61
C LYS A 82 7.41 22.74 10.74
N SER A 83 7.25 23.66 11.68
CA SER A 83 8.26 24.65 12.06
C SER A 83 9.52 24.00 12.63
N LEU A 84 9.37 23.08 13.58
CA LEU A 84 10.49 22.31 14.16
C LEU A 84 11.20 21.47 13.09
N ARG A 85 10.43 20.84 12.19
CA ARG A 85 10.97 20.08 11.06
C ARG A 85 11.85 20.94 10.15
N TYR A 86 11.45 22.19 9.89
CA TYR A 86 12.26 23.14 9.12
C TYR A 86 13.57 23.51 9.81
N GLN A 87 13.53 23.65 11.14
CA GLN A 87 14.72 23.94 11.93
C GLN A 87 15.68 22.73 12.01
N ALA A 88 15.15 21.51 12.06
CA ALA A 88 15.92 20.28 12.23
C ALA A 88 16.51 19.73 10.92
N LEU A 89 15.74 19.77 9.82
CA LEU A 89 16.10 19.16 8.53
C LEU A 89 16.53 20.18 7.46
N GLY A 90 16.63 21.46 7.83
CA GLY A 90 17.00 22.56 6.95
C GLY A 90 15.90 22.99 5.97
N LYS A 91 16.14 24.11 5.28
CA LYS A 91 15.15 24.73 4.35
C LYS A 91 14.79 23.85 3.15
N ASN A 92 15.68 22.93 2.76
CA ASN A 92 15.50 22.08 1.59
C ASN A 92 14.39 21.03 1.77
N CYS A 93 13.94 20.75 3.00
CA CYS A 93 12.78 19.90 3.23
C CYS A 93 11.45 20.51 2.70
N LYS A 94 11.46 21.77 2.23
CA LYS A 94 10.33 22.43 1.55
C LYS A 94 10.18 22.03 0.08
N HIS A 95 11.24 21.60 -0.59
CA HIS A 95 11.21 21.52 -2.04
C HIS A 95 10.46 20.29 -2.53
N GLU A 96 9.50 20.54 -3.43
CA GLU A 96 8.71 19.51 -4.12
C GLU A 96 9.58 18.65 -5.06
N ASN A 97 10.82 19.08 -5.31
CA ASN A 97 11.81 18.43 -6.17
C ASN A 97 12.91 17.72 -5.34
N LEU A 98 12.51 16.74 -4.53
CA LEU A 98 13.43 15.79 -3.86
C LEU A 98 14.19 14.87 -4.83
N PHE A 99 13.98 15.02 -6.15
CA PHE A 99 14.69 14.30 -7.20
C PHE A 99 15.94 15.02 -7.72
N LEU A 100 16.22 16.23 -7.25
CA LEU A 100 17.48 16.92 -7.58
C LEU A 100 18.57 16.51 -6.58
N LYS A 101 19.75 16.20 -7.13
CA LYS A 101 20.96 15.59 -6.51
C LYS A 101 21.45 16.13 -5.16
N ASP A 102 20.88 17.22 -4.63
CA ASP A 102 21.44 17.97 -3.50
C ASP A 102 20.53 18.07 -2.27
N SER A 103 19.37 17.38 -2.24
CA SER A 103 18.52 17.33 -1.04
C SER A 103 19.04 16.31 -0.02
N MET A 104 20.29 16.44 0.40
CA MET A 104 20.74 15.80 1.63
C MET A 104 19.95 16.39 2.79
N LEU A 105 19.40 15.54 3.66
CA LEU A 105 18.93 15.96 4.97
C LEU A 105 20.17 16.43 5.74
N ASN A 106 20.44 17.73 5.68
CA ASN A 106 21.46 18.32 6.53
C ASN A 106 20.85 18.39 7.92
N PHE A 107 21.19 17.43 8.77
CA PHE A 107 20.84 17.47 10.19
C PHE A 107 21.61 18.63 10.82
N GLU A 108 21.08 19.85 10.69
CA GLU A 108 21.74 21.07 11.18
C GLU A 108 22.10 20.95 12.68
N SER A 109 21.33 20.17 13.44
CA SER A 109 21.81 19.55 14.68
C SER A 109 20.99 18.32 15.07
N GLN A 110 21.69 17.25 15.50
CA GLN A 110 21.09 16.06 16.11
C GLN A 110 20.09 16.44 17.23
N LYS A 111 20.44 17.43 18.04
CA LYS A 111 19.60 17.97 19.13
C LYS A 111 18.23 18.47 18.64
N LYS A 112 18.19 19.28 17.58
CA LYS A 112 16.91 19.78 17.03
C LYS A 112 16.04 18.66 16.48
N TYR A 113 16.67 17.63 15.92
CA TYR A 113 15.94 16.45 15.43
C TYR A 113 15.35 15.62 16.58
N GLU A 114 16.09 15.45 17.69
CA GLU A 114 15.57 14.83 18.92
C GLU A 114 14.41 15.63 19.52
N GLU A 115 14.51 16.96 19.54
CA GLU A 115 13.42 17.86 19.95
C GLU A 115 12.16 17.66 19.07
N LEU A 116 12.33 17.56 17.75
CA LEU A 116 11.24 17.26 16.80
C LEU A 116 10.59 15.91 17.10
N ILE A 117 11.38 14.84 17.29
CA ILE A 117 10.83 13.51 17.60
C ILE A 117 10.10 13.50 18.93
N SER A 118 10.67 14.13 19.97
CA SER A 118 10.04 14.29 21.28
C SER A 118 8.71 15.03 21.18
N PHE A 119 8.68 16.14 20.42
CA PHE A 119 7.47 16.89 20.15
C PHE A 119 6.39 16.04 19.45
N ASN A 120 6.76 15.32 18.40
CA ASN A 120 5.83 14.50 17.64
C ASN A 120 5.21 13.37 18.49
N ASN A 121 6.00 12.73 19.35
CA ASN A 121 5.46 11.72 20.27
C ASN A 121 4.40 12.32 21.21
N LYS A 122 4.69 13.46 21.84
CA LYS A 122 3.71 14.19 22.67
C LYS A 122 2.45 14.61 21.89
N ALA A 123 2.64 15.02 20.63
CA ALA A 123 1.54 15.39 19.74
C ALA A 123 0.61 14.19 19.46
N ILE A 124 1.19 13.01 19.22
CA ILE A 124 0.45 11.77 18.99
C ILE A 124 -0.24 11.26 20.25
N GLU A 125 0.41 11.32 21.41
CA GLU A 125 -0.22 10.98 22.69
C GLU A 125 -1.48 11.82 22.92
N LYS A 126 -1.43 13.12 22.59
CA LYS A 126 -2.57 14.02 22.71
C LYS A 126 -3.64 13.83 21.63
N PHE A 127 -3.22 13.56 20.39
CA PHE A 127 -4.09 13.41 19.24
C PHE A 127 -3.87 12.06 18.52
N PRO A 128 -4.17 10.92 19.17
CA PRO A 128 -3.79 9.60 18.67
C PRO A 128 -4.53 9.19 17.38
N LYS A 129 -5.60 9.91 17.03
CA LYS A 129 -6.38 9.70 15.81
C LYS A 129 -6.05 10.70 14.70
N ASP A 130 -4.98 11.48 14.84
CA ASP A 130 -4.59 12.44 13.81
C ASP A 130 -3.73 11.80 12.71
N ILE A 131 -4.34 11.62 11.54
CA ILE A 131 -3.71 11.00 10.37
C ILE A 131 -2.38 11.68 9.99
N LEU A 132 -2.37 13.02 9.99
CA LEU A 132 -1.23 13.82 9.52
C LEU A 132 -0.06 13.77 10.50
N LEU A 133 -0.33 13.83 11.80
CA LEU A 133 0.73 13.70 12.79
C LEU A 133 1.38 12.30 12.71
N CYS A 134 0.60 11.23 12.52
CA CYS A 134 1.14 9.87 12.37
C CYS A 134 2.02 9.77 11.12
N ASP A 135 1.53 10.24 9.97
CA ASP A 135 2.28 10.25 8.69
C ASP A 135 3.60 11.01 8.82
N ARG A 136 3.58 12.20 9.45
CA ARG A 136 4.78 13.02 9.58
C ARG A 136 5.80 12.45 10.55
N LEU A 137 5.36 11.88 11.69
CA LEU A 137 6.24 11.18 12.61
C LEU A 137 6.89 9.97 11.93
N ALA A 138 6.12 9.21 11.14
CA ALA A 138 6.65 8.10 10.37
C ALA A 138 7.74 8.55 9.38
N LYS A 139 7.47 9.63 8.62
CA LYS A 139 8.46 10.25 7.72
C LYS A 139 9.69 10.77 8.46
N ASN A 140 9.52 11.33 9.66
CA ASN A 140 10.65 11.74 10.49
C ASN A 140 11.49 10.50 10.85
N TYR A 141 10.89 9.40 11.31
CA TYR A 141 11.65 8.17 11.61
C TYR A 141 12.39 7.59 10.39
N ILE A 142 11.80 7.63 9.18
CA ILE A 142 12.53 7.26 7.94
C ILE A 142 13.76 8.13 7.76
N ALA A 143 13.62 9.45 7.93
CA ALA A 143 14.72 10.39 7.76
C ALA A 143 15.92 10.05 8.66
N ASN A 144 15.68 9.50 9.85
CA ASN A 144 16.71 9.04 10.80
C ASN A 144 17.03 7.53 10.71
N GLY A 145 16.69 6.87 9.59
CA GLY A 145 17.00 5.45 9.36
C GLY A 145 16.22 4.46 10.22
N ASN A 146 15.24 4.90 11.03
CA ASN A 146 14.45 4.02 11.88
C ASN A 146 13.22 3.48 11.13
N ILE A 147 13.45 2.47 10.28
CA ILE A 147 12.41 1.87 9.43
C ILE A 147 11.29 1.24 10.27
N GLN A 148 11.60 0.59 11.39
CA GLN A 148 10.60 -0.09 12.23
C GLN A 148 9.58 0.87 12.83
N LYS A 149 10.05 1.95 13.50
CA LYS A 149 9.16 2.96 14.06
C LYS A 149 8.38 3.68 12.97
N SER A 150 9.02 3.93 11.81
CA SER A 150 8.32 4.48 10.66
C SER A 150 7.14 3.60 10.23
N LEU A 151 7.38 2.32 9.98
CA LEU A 151 6.35 1.36 9.56
C LEU A 151 5.20 1.27 10.57
N PHE A 152 5.51 1.33 11.87
CA PHE A 152 4.50 1.39 12.92
C PHE A 152 3.58 2.62 12.75
N TYR A 153 4.14 3.82 12.67
CA TYR A 153 3.33 5.05 12.59
C TYR A 153 2.62 5.21 11.23
N PHE A 154 3.20 4.72 10.12
CA PHE A 154 2.47 4.63 8.86
C PHE A 154 1.27 3.69 8.96
N ASN A 155 1.43 2.51 9.57
CA ASN A 155 0.32 1.59 9.78
C ASN A 155 -0.80 2.23 10.62
N GLN A 156 -0.46 2.97 11.68
CA GLN A 156 -1.45 3.72 12.46
C GLN A 156 -2.18 4.75 11.58
N SER A 157 -1.44 5.52 10.78
CA SER A 157 -2.02 6.49 9.85
C SER A 157 -2.99 5.81 8.86
N LEU A 158 -2.60 4.67 8.28
CA LEU A 158 -3.42 3.89 7.33
C LEU A 158 -4.70 3.35 7.98
N LYS A 159 -4.62 2.79 9.19
CA LYS A 159 -5.77 2.31 9.96
C LYS A 159 -6.78 3.44 10.23
N ILE A 160 -6.31 4.60 10.66
CA ILE A 160 -7.18 5.77 10.89
C ILE A 160 -7.83 6.23 9.58
N GLN A 161 -7.05 6.29 8.49
CA GLN A 161 -7.57 6.64 7.17
C GLN A 161 -8.65 5.67 6.70
N ARG A 162 -8.42 4.35 6.82
CA ARG A 162 -9.42 3.32 6.46
C ARG A 162 -10.68 3.46 7.31
N ASN A 163 -10.55 3.62 8.62
CA ASN A 163 -11.70 3.83 9.50
C ASN A 163 -12.52 5.08 9.10
N ASN A 164 -11.85 6.18 8.75
CA ASN A 164 -12.52 7.37 8.25
C ASN A 164 -13.17 7.15 6.88
N LYS A 165 -12.59 6.34 5.99
CA LYS A 165 -13.19 5.97 4.71
C LYS A 165 -14.47 5.15 4.91
N VAL A 166 -14.40 4.10 5.74
CA VAL A 166 -15.55 3.23 6.04
C VAL A 166 -16.73 4.03 6.59
N LYS A 167 -16.48 4.96 7.53
CA LYS A 167 -17.50 5.88 8.06
C LYS A 167 -18.13 6.78 7.00
N ASN A 168 -17.41 7.07 5.92
CA ASN A 168 -17.86 7.89 4.79
C ASN A 168 -18.31 7.05 3.59
N ASN A 169 -18.72 5.80 3.82
CA ASN A 169 -19.15 4.87 2.77
C ASN A 169 -18.11 4.65 1.66
N LYS A 170 -16.83 4.65 2.02
CA LYS A 170 -15.69 4.33 1.16
C LYS A 170 -14.89 3.18 1.77
N PHE A 171 -14.06 2.52 0.99
CA PHE A 171 -13.37 1.28 1.37
C PHE A 171 -11.86 1.49 1.58
N GLY A 172 -11.30 2.54 0.98
CA GLY A 172 -9.86 2.74 0.89
C GLY A 172 -9.26 1.90 -0.24
N ASN A 173 -7.98 1.54 -0.11
CA ASN A 173 -7.36 0.62 -1.04
C ASN A 173 -7.54 -0.82 -0.58
N ILE A 174 -7.79 -1.71 -1.53
CA ILE A 174 -7.79 -3.17 -1.33
C ILE A 174 -6.63 -3.72 -2.17
N ILE A 175 -5.71 -4.42 -1.53
CA ILE A 175 -4.55 -5.01 -2.18
C ILE A 175 -4.63 -6.53 -2.06
N MET A 176 -4.44 -7.22 -3.18
CA MET A 176 -4.44 -8.67 -3.25
C MET A 176 -3.15 -9.18 -3.91
N SER A 177 -2.44 -10.07 -3.23
CA SER A 177 -1.45 -10.92 -3.87
C SER A 177 -2.07 -12.29 -4.14
N SER A 178 -1.89 -12.82 -5.35
CA SER A 178 -2.37 -14.14 -5.72
C SER A 178 -1.25 -14.98 -6.29
N LEU A 179 -1.13 -16.24 -5.88
CA LEU A 179 -0.34 -17.21 -6.63
C LEU A 179 -0.94 -17.29 -8.05
N PRO A 180 -0.18 -17.25 -9.15
CA PRO A 180 -0.74 -17.44 -10.48
C PRO A 180 -1.61 -18.67 -10.57
N ARG A 181 -2.69 -18.56 -11.32
CA ARG A 181 -3.66 -19.65 -11.53
C ARG A 181 -4.37 -20.11 -10.24
N SER A 182 -4.45 -19.26 -9.23
CA SER A 182 -5.25 -19.46 -8.00
C SER A 182 -6.66 -18.86 -8.05
N ALA A 183 -7.22 -18.59 -9.23
CA ALA A 183 -8.45 -17.80 -9.43
C ALA A 183 -8.36 -16.32 -9.00
N GLY A 184 -7.15 -15.76 -8.94
CA GLY A 184 -6.94 -14.34 -8.67
C GLY A 184 -7.70 -13.41 -9.62
N ASP A 185 -7.78 -13.71 -10.92
CA ASP A 185 -8.53 -12.89 -11.89
C ASP A 185 -10.05 -12.85 -11.58
N TRP A 186 -10.65 -13.99 -11.25
CA TRP A 186 -12.08 -14.05 -10.90
C TRP A 186 -12.37 -13.31 -9.60
N LEU A 187 -11.59 -13.53 -8.53
CA LEU A 187 -11.74 -12.81 -7.25
C LEU A 187 -11.58 -11.30 -7.45
N SER A 188 -10.53 -10.91 -8.19
CA SER A 188 -10.20 -9.53 -8.51
C SER A 188 -11.33 -8.83 -9.25
N LYS A 189 -11.88 -9.45 -10.30
CA LYS A 189 -13.05 -8.94 -11.03
C LYS A 189 -14.27 -8.84 -10.13
N SER A 190 -14.54 -9.88 -9.34
CA SER A 190 -15.68 -9.93 -8.41
C SER A 190 -15.65 -8.80 -7.38
N ILE A 191 -14.49 -8.54 -6.76
CA ILE A 191 -14.33 -7.46 -5.79
C ILE A 191 -14.51 -6.10 -6.47
N VAL A 192 -13.87 -5.91 -7.63
CA VAL A 192 -13.92 -4.66 -8.39
C VAL A 192 -15.34 -4.33 -8.86
N SER A 193 -16.03 -5.26 -9.50
CA SER A 193 -17.40 -5.04 -9.98
C SER A 193 -18.40 -4.96 -8.84
N GLY A 194 -18.22 -5.78 -7.80
CA GLY A 194 -19.15 -5.83 -6.69
C GLY A 194 -19.13 -4.58 -5.80
N LEU A 195 -18.00 -3.88 -5.72
CA LEU A 195 -17.84 -2.63 -4.95
C LEU A 195 -17.76 -1.36 -5.83
N ASP A 196 -17.90 -1.48 -7.15
CA ASP A 196 -17.68 -0.40 -8.12
C ASP A 196 -16.33 0.33 -7.92
N LEU A 197 -15.25 -0.45 -7.78
CA LEU A 197 -13.91 0.08 -7.51
C LEU A 197 -13.15 0.41 -8.79
N LYS A 198 -12.34 1.46 -8.73
CA LYS A 198 -11.31 1.72 -9.74
C LYS A 198 -10.11 0.80 -9.53
N ARG A 199 -9.49 0.38 -10.63
CA ARG A 199 -8.16 -0.24 -10.61
C ARG A 199 -7.13 0.80 -10.21
N LEU A 200 -6.33 0.49 -9.21
CA LEU A 200 -5.18 1.29 -8.84
C LEU A 200 -3.99 0.89 -9.71
N GLU A 201 -3.12 1.86 -9.98
CA GLU A 201 -1.82 1.62 -10.60
C GLU A 201 -0.75 1.75 -9.52
N ILE A 202 -0.23 0.61 -9.09
CA ILE A 202 0.95 0.57 -8.23
C ILE A 202 2.10 0.13 -9.13
N PRO A 203 3.12 0.97 -9.37
CA PRO A 203 4.24 0.59 -10.20
C PRO A 203 4.94 -0.64 -9.62
N TYR A 204 5.17 -1.64 -10.45
CA TYR A 204 5.84 -2.86 -10.09
C TYR A 204 6.70 -3.31 -11.26
N PHE A 205 7.78 -4.01 -10.93
CA PHE A 205 8.57 -4.72 -11.91
C PHE A 205 8.19 -6.19 -11.81
N ASP A 206 7.53 -6.70 -12.84
CA ASP A 206 7.20 -8.12 -12.96
C ASP A 206 8.07 -8.70 -14.05
N SER A 207 9.08 -9.44 -13.65
CA SER A 207 9.93 -10.13 -14.60
C SER A 207 10.32 -11.45 -13.99
N TRP A 208 10.12 -12.51 -14.76
CA TRP A 208 10.55 -13.85 -14.39
C TRP A 208 9.77 -14.39 -13.19
N TYR A 209 8.56 -14.89 -13.44
CA TYR A 209 7.75 -15.53 -12.39
C TYR A 209 8.38 -16.88 -11.96
N PRO A 210 8.33 -17.23 -10.65
CA PRO A 210 7.90 -16.41 -9.50
C PRO A 210 8.99 -15.50 -8.94
N ASP A 211 10.18 -15.57 -9.51
CA ASP A 211 11.39 -15.07 -8.89
C ASP A 211 11.31 -13.57 -8.59
N TYR A 212 10.68 -12.73 -9.44
CA TYR A 212 10.64 -11.28 -9.20
C TYR A 212 9.38 -10.55 -9.65
N CYS A 213 8.43 -10.37 -8.73
CA CYS A 213 7.55 -9.20 -8.72
C CYS A 213 7.99 -8.26 -7.60
N ILE A 214 8.62 -7.13 -7.95
CA ILE A 214 9.08 -6.11 -6.98
C ILE A 214 8.14 -4.92 -7.04
N ILE A 215 7.47 -4.62 -5.92
CA ILE A 215 6.65 -3.41 -5.83
C ILE A 215 7.59 -2.22 -5.68
N ASN A 216 7.43 -1.19 -6.51
CA ASN A 216 8.18 0.03 -6.34
C ASN A 216 7.74 0.77 -5.07
N PHE A 217 8.71 1.42 -4.43
CA PHE A 217 8.40 2.32 -3.33
C PHE A 217 7.40 3.38 -3.81
N PRO A 218 6.23 3.54 -3.15
CA PRO A 218 5.15 4.34 -3.70
C PRO A 218 5.58 5.80 -3.86
N ASN A 219 5.43 6.35 -5.07
CA ASN A 219 5.89 7.71 -5.39
C ASN A 219 5.27 8.77 -4.47
N TYR A 220 4.05 8.53 -4.00
CA TYR A 220 3.38 9.46 -3.10
C TYR A 220 3.99 9.55 -1.69
N TYR A 221 4.80 8.56 -1.28
CA TYR A 221 5.64 8.67 -0.08
C TYR A 221 6.93 9.44 -0.31
N LYS A 222 7.39 9.53 -1.57
CA LYS A 222 8.52 10.40 -1.94
C LYS A 222 8.11 11.88 -1.89
N HIS A 223 6.83 12.17 -1.95
CA HIS A 223 6.33 13.54 -1.83
C HIS A 223 6.24 13.98 -0.35
N HIS A 224 6.73 15.19 -0.08
CA HIS A 224 6.60 15.85 1.23
C HIS A 224 5.13 16.16 1.58
N LYS A 225 4.25 16.25 0.57
CA LYS A 225 2.81 16.43 0.78
C LYS A 225 2.20 15.15 1.32
N PHE A 226 1.25 15.30 2.23
CA PHE A 226 0.43 14.19 2.65
C PHE A 226 -0.44 13.71 1.49
N THR A 227 -0.45 12.41 1.27
CA THR A 227 -1.30 11.77 0.26
C THR A 227 -2.30 10.88 0.98
N PRO A 228 -3.60 11.19 0.92
CA PRO A 228 -4.63 10.32 1.47
C PRO A 228 -4.61 8.93 0.81
N MET A 229 -4.98 7.91 1.57
CA MET A 229 -5.19 6.55 1.09
C MET A 229 -6.11 6.59 -0.15
N PRO A 230 -5.66 6.05 -1.29
CA PRO A 230 -6.46 6.05 -2.50
C PRO A 230 -7.68 5.15 -2.33
N GLU A 231 -8.69 5.37 -3.16
CA GLU A 231 -9.85 4.49 -3.26
C GLU A 231 -9.65 3.58 -4.46
N GLY A 232 -9.69 2.26 -4.26
CA GLY A 232 -9.57 1.33 -5.38
C GLY A 232 -9.03 -0.04 -5.02
N PHE A 233 -8.76 -0.81 -6.06
CA PHE A 233 -8.29 -2.18 -5.97
C PHE A 233 -7.01 -2.38 -6.77
N TRP A 234 -6.04 -3.08 -6.19
CA TRP A 234 -4.85 -3.55 -6.90
C TRP A 234 -4.66 -5.05 -6.68
N SER A 235 -4.23 -5.78 -7.72
CA SER A 235 -3.83 -7.18 -7.60
C SER A 235 -2.59 -7.50 -8.42
N GLY A 236 -1.76 -8.42 -7.91
CA GLY A 236 -0.60 -8.94 -8.63
C GLY A 236 -0.11 -10.27 -8.07
N HIS A 237 1.04 -10.74 -8.57
CA HIS A 237 1.67 -12.02 -8.20
C HIS A 237 2.87 -11.82 -7.27
N ILE A 238 2.73 -10.95 -6.26
CA ILE A 238 3.84 -10.50 -5.42
C ILE A 238 4.30 -11.63 -4.48
N PRO A 239 5.58 -12.03 -4.49
CA PRO A 239 6.16 -12.88 -3.45
C PRO A 239 6.39 -12.09 -2.15
N ALA A 240 6.34 -12.78 -1.00
CA ALA A 240 6.57 -12.20 0.32
C ALA A 240 8.07 -11.87 0.60
N LEU A 241 8.76 -11.26 -0.35
CA LEU A 241 10.13 -10.80 -0.18
C LEU A 241 10.17 -9.67 0.85
N LYS A 242 11.25 -9.58 1.64
CA LYS A 242 11.44 -8.54 2.66
C LYS A 242 11.12 -7.13 2.14
N ASN A 243 11.62 -6.77 0.96
CA ASN A 243 11.39 -5.45 0.36
C ASN A 243 9.92 -5.24 -0.04
N ASN A 244 9.24 -6.27 -0.55
CA ASN A 244 7.81 -6.20 -0.87
C ASN A 244 6.98 -6.04 0.39
N LEU A 245 7.29 -6.78 1.46
CA LEU A 245 6.57 -6.69 2.73
C LEU A 245 6.71 -5.30 3.36
N ILE A 246 7.90 -4.70 3.28
CA ILE A 246 8.15 -3.31 3.69
C ILE A 246 7.32 -2.34 2.83
N ASN A 247 7.38 -2.46 1.50
CA ASN A 247 6.65 -1.57 0.58
C ASN A 247 5.12 -1.69 0.73
N LEU A 248 4.61 -2.90 0.92
CA LEU A 248 3.20 -3.17 1.19
C LEU A 248 2.75 -2.58 2.53
N SER A 249 3.60 -2.66 3.56
CA SER A 249 3.30 -2.07 4.87
C SER A 249 3.26 -0.53 4.83
N PHE A 250 3.90 0.09 3.84
CA PHE A 250 3.66 1.49 3.52
C PHE A 250 2.36 1.67 2.73
N LEU A 251 1.98 0.77 1.84
CA LEU A 251 0.79 0.95 0.98
C LEU A 251 -0.55 0.73 1.69
N THR A 252 -0.63 -0.25 2.59
CA THR A 252 -1.88 -0.70 3.20
C THR A 252 -1.64 -1.29 4.59
N ASP A 253 -2.67 -1.23 5.43
CA ASP A 253 -2.74 -1.89 6.73
C ASP A 253 -3.32 -3.31 6.63
N LYS A 254 -4.01 -3.62 5.52
CA LYS A 254 -4.67 -4.90 5.26
C LYS A 254 -4.41 -5.39 3.83
N MET A 255 -4.25 -6.70 3.65
CA MET A 255 -4.20 -7.29 2.32
C MET A 255 -4.83 -8.69 2.27
N ILE A 256 -5.09 -9.14 1.05
CA ILE A 256 -5.54 -10.50 0.75
C ILE A 256 -4.38 -11.28 0.15
N VAL A 257 -4.13 -12.49 0.62
CA VAL A 257 -3.24 -13.46 -0.01
C VAL A 257 -4.06 -14.65 -0.46
N ASN A 258 -4.16 -14.85 -1.77
CA ASN A 258 -4.91 -15.94 -2.36
C ASN A 258 -3.97 -16.99 -2.97
N PHE A 259 -4.15 -18.24 -2.58
CA PHE A 259 -3.33 -19.35 -3.08
C PHE A 259 -4.16 -20.60 -3.35
N ARG A 260 -3.52 -21.57 -4.00
CA ARG A 260 -4.13 -22.82 -4.44
C ARG A 260 -3.19 -23.97 -4.11
N ASP A 261 -3.74 -25.17 -3.97
CA ASP A 261 -2.96 -26.41 -3.96
C ASP A 261 -1.91 -26.37 -5.10
N PRO A 262 -0.61 -26.46 -4.80
CA PRO A 262 0.45 -26.41 -5.81
C PRO A 262 0.26 -27.43 -6.94
N ARG A 263 -0.28 -28.63 -6.66
CA ARG A 263 -0.55 -29.65 -7.68
C ARG A 263 -1.54 -29.15 -8.72
N GLN A 264 -2.67 -28.64 -8.24
CA GLN A 264 -3.73 -28.14 -9.10
C GLN A 264 -3.32 -26.82 -9.80
N GLN A 265 -2.53 -25.98 -9.12
CA GLN A 265 -1.97 -24.75 -9.69
C GLN A 265 -1.06 -25.08 -10.88
N MET A 266 -0.16 -26.05 -10.73
CA MET A 266 0.78 -26.52 -11.73
C MET A 266 0.06 -27.00 -13.00
N ILE A 267 -0.97 -27.85 -12.86
CA ILE A 267 -1.80 -28.30 -13.98
C ILE A 267 -2.46 -27.11 -14.70
N SER A 268 -3.01 -26.16 -13.93
CA SER A 268 -3.62 -24.97 -14.51
C SER A 268 -2.61 -24.04 -15.20
N PHE A 269 -1.34 -24.10 -14.79
CA PHE A 269 -0.24 -23.34 -15.36
C PHE A 269 0.28 -23.99 -16.64
N TYR A 270 0.43 -25.32 -16.67
CA TYR A 270 0.71 -26.10 -17.88
C TYR A 270 -0.24 -25.72 -19.03
N HIS A 271 -1.56 -25.83 -18.82
CA HIS A 271 -2.54 -25.46 -19.86
C HIS A 271 -2.50 -23.97 -20.22
N HIS A 272 -2.07 -23.11 -19.30
CA HIS A 272 -1.93 -21.69 -19.59
C HIS A 272 -0.78 -21.43 -20.56
N LEU A 273 0.37 -22.11 -20.37
CA LEU A 273 1.51 -22.03 -21.29
C LEU A 273 1.14 -22.55 -22.68
N GLU A 274 0.48 -23.72 -22.76
CA GLU A 274 0.02 -24.29 -24.04
C GLU A 274 -0.90 -23.32 -24.78
N ARG A 275 -1.86 -22.72 -24.08
CA ARG A 275 -2.74 -21.71 -24.67
C ARG A 275 -1.96 -20.48 -25.15
N MET A 276 -0.99 -19.99 -24.37
CA MET A 276 -0.20 -18.81 -24.78
C MET A 276 0.62 -19.09 -26.03
N SER A 277 1.15 -20.31 -26.16
CA SER A 277 1.82 -20.78 -27.36
C SER A 277 0.90 -20.78 -28.57
N ILE A 278 -0.27 -21.42 -28.46
CA ILE A 278 -1.28 -21.48 -29.54
C ILE A 278 -1.76 -20.07 -29.93
N ALA A 279 -1.90 -19.17 -28.96
CA ALA A 279 -2.31 -17.80 -29.19
C ALA A 279 -1.19 -16.87 -29.69
N GLY A 280 0.05 -17.35 -29.81
CA GLY A 280 1.19 -16.54 -30.26
C GLY A 280 1.62 -15.45 -29.27
N ASN A 281 1.37 -15.60 -27.96
CA ASN A 281 1.75 -14.60 -26.95
C ASN A 281 3.22 -14.75 -26.53
N TYR A 282 4.13 -14.39 -27.43
CA TYR A 282 5.58 -14.49 -27.22
C TYR A 282 6.08 -13.67 -26.03
N LEU A 283 5.54 -12.45 -25.81
CA LEU A 283 5.92 -11.61 -24.66
C LEU A 283 5.64 -12.31 -23.33
N GLY A 284 4.46 -12.93 -23.19
CA GLY A 284 4.12 -13.71 -22.00
C GLY A 284 5.03 -14.92 -21.84
N LEU A 285 5.31 -15.65 -22.92
CA LEU A 285 6.18 -16.84 -22.88
C LEU A 285 7.63 -16.52 -22.46
N MET A 286 8.19 -15.42 -22.95
CA MET A 286 9.55 -14.98 -22.56
C MET A 286 9.69 -14.71 -21.06
N GLN A 287 8.60 -14.41 -20.35
CA GLN A 287 8.63 -14.15 -18.91
C GLN A 287 8.74 -15.43 -18.06
N TYR A 288 8.51 -16.62 -18.62
CA TYR A 288 8.38 -17.86 -17.83
C TYR A 288 9.60 -18.79 -17.86
N LYS A 289 10.76 -18.33 -18.36
CA LYS A 289 12.01 -19.13 -18.46
C LYS A 289 11.78 -20.54 -19.02
N ILE A 290 10.87 -20.68 -19.98
CA ILE A 290 10.55 -21.98 -20.57
C ILE A 290 11.79 -22.56 -21.28
N PRO A 291 12.09 -23.86 -21.12
CA PRO A 291 13.22 -24.49 -21.78
C PRO A 291 13.13 -24.44 -23.31
N GLU A 292 14.28 -24.55 -23.96
CA GLU A 292 14.32 -24.69 -25.41
C GLU A 292 13.51 -25.92 -25.86
N ASN A 293 12.76 -25.75 -26.95
CA ASN A 293 11.90 -26.79 -27.54
C ASN A 293 10.81 -27.32 -26.59
N TYR A 294 10.50 -26.63 -25.49
CA TYR A 294 9.48 -27.05 -24.52
C TYR A 294 8.17 -27.49 -25.19
N PHE A 295 7.66 -26.73 -26.15
CA PHE A 295 6.37 -27.04 -26.80
C PHE A 295 6.39 -28.31 -27.67
N PHE A 296 7.57 -28.80 -28.05
CA PHE A 296 7.75 -30.06 -28.79
C PHE A 296 7.95 -31.27 -27.88
N TRP A 297 8.08 -31.08 -26.57
CA TRP A 297 8.22 -32.19 -25.64
C TRP A 297 6.92 -33.00 -25.53
N SER A 298 7.06 -34.28 -25.14
CA SER A 298 5.91 -35.09 -24.76
C SER A 298 5.20 -34.47 -23.55
N PHE A 299 3.92 -34.83 -23.38
CA PHE A 299 3.13 -34.39 -22.25
C PHE A 299 3.81 -34.70 -20.91
N GLU A 300 4.31 -35.93 -20.75
CA GLU A 300 4.96 -36.42 -19.54
C GLU A 300 6.20 -35.59 -19.21
N LYS A 301 7.05 -35.32 -20.21
CA LYS A 301 8.26 -34.51 -20.02
C LYS A 301 7.94 -33.06 -19.63
N LYS A 302 6.87 -32.47 -20.19
CA LYS A 302 6.40 -31.13 -19.79
C LYS A 302 5.93 -31.12 -18.33
N ILE A 303 5.19 -32.14 -17.91
CA ILE A 303 4.74 -32.28 -16.53
C ILE A 303 5.91 -32.49 -15.57
N ASP A 304 6.85 -33.38 -15.90
CA ASP A 304 8.03 -33.62 -15.04
C ASP A 304 8.85 -32.34 -14.84
N TRP A 305 9.04 -31.54 -15.90
CA TRP A 305 9.66 -30.22 -15.76
C TRP A 305 8.88 -29.29 -14.83
N HIS A 306 7.55 -29.26 -14.93
CA HIS A 306 6.72 -28.46 -14.03
C HIS A 306 6.80 -28.93 -12.57
N ILE A 307 6.94 -30.23 -12.34
CA ILE A 307 7.13 -30.78 -10.99
C ILE A 307 8.48 -30.30 -10.42
N GLU A 308 9.53 -30.33 -11.24
CA GLU A 308 10.89 -29.94 -10.83
C GLU A 308 11.05 -28.41 -10.68
N ASP A 309 10.40 -27.62 -11.54
CA ASP A 309 10.53 -26.16 -11.56
C ASP A 309 9.38 -25.46 -10.80
N THR A 310 8.14 -25.67 -11.24
CA THR A 310 6.99 -24.85 -10.81
C THR A 310 6.52 -25.16 -9.39
N ILE A 311 6.60 -26.41 -8.94
CA ILE A 311 6.14 -26.79 -7.59
C ILE A 311 7.00 -26.17 -6.49
N PRO A 312 8.35 -26.33 -6.45
CA PRO A 312 9.18 -25.72 -5.42
C PRO A 312 8.97 -24.20 -5.34
N LYS A 313 8.93 -23.55 -6.50
CA LYS A 313 8.62 -22.13 -6.68
C LYS A 313 7.28 -21.70 -6.06
N SER A 314 6.24 -22.51 -6.25
CA SER A 314 4.92 -22.24 -5.67
C SER A 314 4.90 -22.49 -4.15
N VAL A 315 5.59 -23.53 -3.69
CA VAL A 315 5.77 -23.83 -2.26
C VAL A 315 6.52 -22.69 -1.58
N ASP A 316 7.63 -22.21 -2.15
CA ASP A 316 8.39 -21.08 -1.62
C ASP A 316 7.56 -19.80 -1.55
N TRP A 317 6.76 -19.53 -2.59
CA TRP A 317 5.85 -18.38 -2.61
C TRP A 317 4.82 -18.45 -1.47
N ILE A 318 4.16 -19.61 -1.29
CA ILE A 318 3.17 -19.81 -0.22
C ILE A 318 3.86 -19.73 1.14
N ASN A 319 5.02 -20.37 1.29
CA ASN A 319 5.78 -20.40 2.54
C ASN A 319 6.20 -19.00 2.97
N GLY A 320 6.68 -18.19 2.02
CA GLY A 320 7.02 -16.79 2.28
C GLY A 320 5.83 -16.01 2.86
N TRP A 321 4.64 -16.17 2.26
CA TRP A 321 3.44 -15.51 2.77
C TRP A 321 2.98 -16.04 4.11
N LEU A 322 2.96 -17.37 4.32
CA LEU A 322 2.56 -17.96 5.60
C LEU A 322 3.50 -17.58 6.76
N ASN A 323 4.74 -17.18 6.46
CA ASN A 323 5.70 -16.67 7.43
C ASN A 323 5.82 -15.14 7.45
N ALA A 324 5.03 -14.41 6.64
CA ALA A 324 5.16 -12.97 6.49
C ALA A 324 5.02 -12.22 7.83
N ASN A 325 4.13 -12.70 8.71
CA ASN A 325 3.89 -12.16 10.04
C ASN A 325 5.02 -12.41 11.05
N LYS A 326 5.95 -13.33 10.78
CA LYS A 326 7.13 -13.57 11.64
C LYS A 326 8.22 -12.52 11.44
N HIS A 327 8.15 -11.73 10.37
CA HIS A 327 9.10 -10.65 10.14
C HIS A 327 8.80 -9.46 11.06
N GLN A 328 9.79 -9.06 11.86
CA GLN A 328 9.70 -7.95 12.84
C GLN A 328 9.29 -6.57 12.23
N ASN A 329 9.22 -6.47 10.89
CA ASN A 329 8.97 -5.23 10.17
C ASN A 329 7.68 -5.29 9.34
N VAL A 330 6.74 -6.18 9.67
CA VAL A 330 5.50 -6.35 8.91
C VAL A 330 4.32 -6.00 9.78
N ASN A 331 3.83 -4.78 9.62
CA ASN A 331 2.61 -4.29 10.25
C ASN A 331 1.47 -4.40 9.24
N LEU A 332 1.14 -5.63 8.85
CA LEU A 332 0.17 -5.91 7.81
C LEU A 332 -0.76 -7.03 8.27
N GLU A 333 -2.05 -6.74 8.31
CA GLU A 333 -3.07 -7.77 8.55
C GLU A 333 -3.29 -8.52 7.23
N ILE A 334 -3.20 -9.85 7.25
CA ILE A 334 -3.29 -10.67 6.04
C ILE A 334 -4.48 -11.60 6.16
N LEU A 335 -5.40 -11.51 5.20
CA LEU A 335 -6.45 -12.49 4.98
C LEU A 335 -5.97 -13.55 3.99
N TYR A 336 -5.80 -14.78 4.46
CA TYR A 336 -5.50 -15.92 3.62
C TYR A 336 -6.78 -16.51 3.02
N ILE A 337 -6.80 -16.61 1.69
CA ILE A 337 -7.88 -17.23 0.91
C ILE A 337 -7.29 -18.43 0.18
N ASN A 338 -7.96 -19.57 0.32
CA ASN A 338 -7.64 -20.79 -0.41
C ASN A 338 -8.64 -20.97 -1.56
N HIS A 339 -8.12 -21.26 -2.76
CA HIS A 339 -8.93 -21.60 -3.92
C HIS A 339 -9.91 -22.75 -3.65
N HIS A 340 -9.54 -23.75 -2.85
CA HIS A 340 -10.40 -24.89 -2.54
C HIS A 340 -11.69 -24.45 -1.83
N GLU A 341 -11.59 -23.55 -0.84
CA GLU A 341 -12.74 -22.96 -0.15
C GLU A 341 -13.59 -22.13 -1.13
N THR A 342 -12.91 -21.35 -1.97
CA THR A 342 -13.54 -20.47 -2.96
C THR A 342 -14.33 -21.26 -4.01
N ALA A 343 -13.79 -22.38 -4.48
CA ALA A 343 -14.46 -23.25 -5.43
C ALA A 343 -15.71 -23.91 -4.83
N LYS A 344 -15.68 -24.25 -3.53
CA LYS A 344 -16.83 -24.82 -2.81
C LYS A 344 -17.92 -23.79 -2.54
N ASN A 345 -17.54 -22.59 -2.08
CA ASN A 345 -18.49 -21.54 -1.73
C ASN A 345 -17.93 -20.14 -2.00
N GLN A 346 -18.15 -19.67 -3.23
CA GLN A 346 -17.73 -18.35 -3.72
C GLN A 346 -18.30 -17.19 -2.90
N GLU A 347 -19.58 -17.28 -2.52
CA GLU A 347 -20.26 -16.24 -1.76
C GLU A 347 -19.66 -16.10 -0.36
N LEU A 348 -19.43 -17.22 0.34
CA LEU A 348 -18.81 -17.22 1.66
C LEU A 348 -17.39 -16.63 1.63
N THR A 349 -16.61 -16.93 0.60
CA THR A 349 -15.28 -16.32 0.41
C THR A 349 -15.39 -14.81 0.25
N LEU A 350 -16.34 -14.32 -0.55
CA LEU A 350 -16.55 -12.88 -0.74
C LEU A 350 -17.03 -12.22 0.56
N LYS A 351 -17.96 -12.83 1.31
CA LYS A 351 -18.40 -12.36 2.63
C LYS A 351 -17.25 -12.27 3.63
N LYS A 352 -16.35 -13.27 3.65
CA LYS A 352 -15.13 -13.25 4.46
C LYS A 352 -14.23 -12.06 4.11
N ILE A 353 -14.08 -11.74 2.83
CA ILE A 353 -13.31 -10.56 2.36
C ILE A 353 -14.00 -9.26 2.80
N LEU A 354 -15.32 -9.14 2.63
CA LEU A 354 -16.07 -7.95 3.03
C LEU A 354 -15.96 -7.71 4.54
N SER A 355 -16.17 -8.74 5.35
CA SER A 355 -16.02 -8.70 6.81
C SER A 355 -14.61 -8.28 7.23
N PHE A 356 -13.56 -8.81 6.60
CA PHE A 356 -12.17 -8.45 6.88
C PHE A 356 -11.88 -6.94 6.69
N TYR A 357 -12.54 -6.29 5.73
CA TYR A 357 -12.43 -4.85 5.49
C TYR A 357 -13.53 -4.02 6.20
N ASN A 358 -14.37 -4.64 7.03
CA ASN A 358 -15.54 -4.02 7.66
C ASN A 358 -16.51 -3.37 6.65
N ILE A 359 -16.74 -4.06 5.53
CA ILE A 359 -17.65 -3.64 4.46
C ILE A 359 -19.00 -4.32 4.67
N ASP A 360 -20.07 -3.53 4.69
CA ASP A 360 -21.45 -4.04 4.74
C ASP A 360 -21.78 -4.81 3.46
N GLU A 361 -22.25 -6.04 3.60
CA GLU A 361 -22.64 -6.92 2.48
C GLU A 361 -23.70 -6.28 1.58
N LYS A 362 -24.56 -5.41 2.11
CA LYS A 362 -25.59 -4.69 1.33
C LYS A 362 -24.99 -3.73 0.29
N LYS A 363 -23.71 -3.38 0.43
CA LYS A 363 -22.98 -2.52 -0.51
C LYS A 363 -22.26 -3.33 -1.60
N PHE A 364 -22.34 -4.66 -1.54
CA PHE A 364 -21.64 -5.54 -2.45
C PHE A 364 -22.61 -6.23 -3.39
N ASN A 365 -22.41 -6.03 -4.69
CA ASN A 365 -23.14 -6.77 -5.71
C ASN A 365 -22.43 -8.10 -5.98
N PHE A 366 -22.96 -9.18 -5.42
CA PHE A 366 -22.39 -10.52 -5.62
C PHE A 366 -22.43 -10.91 -7.11
N PRO A 367 -21.30 -11.36 -7.67
CA PRO A 367 -21.23 -11.74 -9.08
C PRO A 367 -22.02 -13.02 -9.33
N GLN A 368 -22.43 -13.23 -10.58
CA GLN A 368 -22.92 -14.53 -11.02
C GLN A 368 -21.80 -15.58 -10.96
N LYS A 369 -22.20 -16.84 -10.77
CA LYS A 369 -21.27 -17.97 -10.84
C LYS A 369 -20.52 -17.94 -12.18
N PRO A 370 -19.20 -18.12 -12.18
CA PRO A 370 -18.42 -18.10 -13.41
C PRO A 370 -18.84 -19.26 -14.31
N LYS A 371 -18.89 -18.97 -15.61
CA LYS A 371 -19.06 -19.99 -16.64
C LYS A 371 -17.69 -20.52 -17.04
N PHE A 372 -17.58 -21.84 -17.13
CA PHE A 372 -16.34 -22.51 -17.52
C PHE A 372 -16.40 -22.89 -19.00
N GLN A 373 -15.32 -22.62 -19.72
CA GLN A 373 -15.20 -22.92 -21.14
C GLN A 373 -13.77 -23.40 -21.42
N ASN A 374 -13.67 -24.47 -22.22
CA ASN A 374 -12.38 -25.03 -22.59
C ASN A 374 -11.54 -24.00 -23.36
N MET A 375 -10.21 -24.08 -23.25
CA MET A 375 -9.26 -23.14 -23.88
C MET A 375 -9.41 -21.65 -23.46
N THR A 376 -10.08 -21.37 -22.35
CA THR A 376 -10.15 -20.01 -21.77
C THR A 376 -9.40 -19.93 -20.44
N HIS A 377 -9.33 -18.73 -19.82
CA HIS A 377 -8.78 -18.59 -18.46
C HIS A 377 -9.63 -19.32 -17.42
N ASN A 378 -10.93 -19.50 -17.69
CA ASN A 378 -11.92 -20.19 -16.85
C ASN A 378 -12.16 -21.61 -17.39
N ARG A 379 -11.14 -22.48 -17.36
CA ARG A 379 -11.21 -23.78 -18.02
C ARG A 379 -12.15 -24.78 -17.35
N LEU A 380 -11.89 -25.13 -16.08
CA LEU A 380 -12.65 -26.18 -15.37
C LEU A 380 -13.13 -25.79 -13.96
N GLY A 381 -12.40 -24.93 -13.23
CA GLY A 381 -12.73 -24.64 -11.83
C GLY A 381 -12.52 -25.80 -10.85
N SER A 382 -12.10 -26.98 -11.31
CA SER A 382 -11.83 -28.16 -10.48
C SER A 382 -10.65 -27.93 -9.51
N VAL A 383 -10.68 -28.68 -8.42
CA VAL A 383 -9.72 -28.63 -7.31
C VAL A 383 -8.83 -29.88 -7.23
N ASP A 384 -9.12 -30.89 -8.06
CA ASP A 384 -8.63 -32.26 -7.96
C ASP A 384 -8.27 -32.90 -9.33
N GLU A 385 -8.25 -32.11 -10.40
CA GLU A 385 -7.91 -32.54 -11.75
C GLU A 385 -6.54 -33.23 -11.83
N TRP A 386 -5.59 -32.78 -11.00
CA TRP A 386 -4.25 -33.34 -10.92
C TRP A 386 -4.26 -34.86 -10.71
N LYS A 387 -5.26 -35.42 -10.01
CA LYS A 387 -5.39 -36.87 -9.79
C LYS A 387 -5.62 -37.67 -11.07
N LYS A 388 -6.29 -37.05 -12.05
CA LYS A 388 -6.61 -37.69 -13.34
C LYS A 388 -5.48 -37.54 -14.35
N ILE A 389 -4.65 -36.52 -14.16
CA ILE A 389 -3.62 -36.13 -15.12
C ILE A 389 -2.25 -36.70 -14.74
N LEU A 390 -1.93 -36.73 -13.46
CA LEU A 390 -0.62 -37.18 -12.99
C LEU A 390 -0.61 -38.69 -12.81
N SER A 391 0.50 -39.33 -13.18
CA SER A 391 0.77 -40.72 -12.82
C SER A 391 1.01 -40.86 -11.31
N ASN A 392 0.86 -42.08 -10.76
CA ASN A 392 1.14 -42.34 -9.34
C ASN A 392 2.55 -41.93 -8.92
N ASN A 393 3.56 -42.14 -9.78
CA ASN A 393 4.93 -41.73 -9.51
C ASN A 393 5.05 -40.20 -9.43
N GLN A 394 4.40 -39.47 -10.35
CA GLN A 394 4.38 -38.00 -10.32
C GLN A 394 3.64 -37.45 -9.11
N ILE A 395 2.51 -38.07 -8.72
CA ILE A 395 1.79 -37.72 -7.49
C ILE A 395 2.71 -37.86 -6.27
N ASN A 396 3.39 -39.00 -6.13
CA ASN A 396 4.32 -39.23 -5.03
C ASN A 396 5.46 -38.20 -5.01
N LYS A 397 6.06 -37.91 -6.18
CA LYS A 397 7.09 -36.87 -6.31
C LYS A 397 6.59 -35.52 -5.85
N VAL A 398 5.42 -35.07 -6.32
CA VAL A 398 4.89 -33.75 -5.96
C VAL A 398 4.50 -33.68 -4.48
N ASN A 399 3.89 -34.73 -3.93
CA ASN A 399 3.53 -34.78 -2.51
C ASN A 399 4.75 -34.66 -1.60
N ASN A 400 5.91 -35.22 -2.00
CA ASN A 400 7.15 -35.09 -1.24
C ASN A 400 7.75 -33.67 -1.27
N LEU A 401 7.37 -32.84 -2.24
CA LEU A 401 7.81 -31.44 -2.34
C LEU A 401 6.92 -30.48 -1.54
N ILE A 402 5.71 -30.89 -1.18
CA ILE A 402 4.76 -30.05 -0.44
C ILE A 402 4.85 -30.38 1.05
N PRO A 403 4.96 -29.38 1.96
CA PRO A 403 4.94 -29.64 3.40
C PRO A 403 3.68 -30.42 3.82
N SER A 404 3.87 -31.55 4.50
CA SER A 404 2.79 -32.48 4.84
C SER A 404 1.75 -31.88 5.79
N ASP A 405 2.16 -30.94 6.63
CA ASP A 405 1.28 -30.17 7.51
C ASP A 405 0.30 -29.28 6.71
N TRP A 406 0.69 -28.81 5.51
CA TRP A 406 -0.20 -28.04 4.64
C TRP A 406 -1.30 -28.88 4.05
N LEU A 407 -0.99 -30.13 3.65
CA LEU A 407 -1.98 -31.06 3.12
C LEU A 407 -3.13 -31.24 4.11
N LYS A 408 -2.79 -31.49 5.38
CA LYS A 408 -3.76 -31.58 6.46
C LYS A 408 -4.46 -30.24 6.73
N LYS A 409 -3.70 -29.15 6.90
CA LYS A 409 -4.22 -27.83 7.29
C LYS A 409 -5.23 -27.27 6.30
N TYR A 410 -4.99 -27.46 5.00
CA TYR A 410 -5.82 -26.91 3.94
C TYR A 410 -6.79 -27.92 3.33
N ASN A 411 -6.88 -29.11 3.93
CA ASN A 411 -7.70 -30.23 3.47
C ASN A 411 -7.41 -30.54 1.99
N TRP A 412 -6.12 -30.62 1.65
CA TRP A 412 -5.64 -31.10 0.37
C TRP A 412 -5.37 -32.60 0.52
N GLU A 413 -6.07 -33.40 -0.27
CA GLU A 413 -5.98 -34.86 -0.18
C GLU A 413 -4.59 -35.37 -0.58
N PHE A 414 -4.19 -36.53 -0.07
CA PHE A 414 -2.94 -37.18 -0.47
C PHE A 414 -3.00 -37.67 -1.92
#